data_AF-A0AAE6KCS4-F1
#
_entry.id   AF-A0AAE6KCS4-F1
#
_cell.length_a   1.000
_cell.length_b   1.000
_cell.length_c   1.000
_cell.angle_alpha   90.00
_cell.angle_beta   90.00
_cell.angle_gamma   90.00
#
_symmetry.space_group_name_H-M   'P 1'
#
loop_
_entity.id
_entity.type
_entity.pdbx_description
1 polymer ?
#
loop_
_entity_poly.entity_id
_entity_poly.type
_entity_poly.pdbx_seq_one_letter_code
_entity_poly.pdbx_strand_id
1 'polypeptide(L)'
;MRDVINVELFKMWKRKIFIGIFLLSNFSLVYSLGIYFNWSFIDINGKLDLISFSTSMWALLMMLGIPLVLFTFLAAGILGGEISDGQFMLEITRVKSIKSLVLGKFISIVEVLLSFYILNMALSSLYYIVFVARSKNGLGISWNIESYHSHLLLVSVCGVLFLILFISIAMLVSVNFGTFRAVLLSLSVYVFLKFVSSIEAIRKLLPGYYTLIDDNDFSGLILLYQLLIMGIMIGIAICVMINAIKKRDL
;
A
#
# COMPACT_ATOMS: atom_id res chain seq x y z
N MET A 1 -0.36 16.72 -17.56
CA MET A 1 -0.42 15.59 -16.59
C MET A 1 0.70 15.68 -15.58
N ARG A 2 1.96 15.82 -16.01
CA ARG A 2 3.11 16.01 -15.10
C ARG A 2 2.95 17.21 -14.15
N ASP A 3 2.40 18.32 -14.64
CA ASP A 3 2.16 19.50 -13.80
C ASP A 3 1.10 19.24 -12.71
N VAL A 4 0.05 18.48 -13.03
CA VAL A 4 -0.95 18.04 -12.05
C VAL A 4 -0.27 17.19 -10.98
N ILE A 5 0.56 16.23 -11.39
CA ILE A 5 1.27 15.36 -10.46
C ILE A 5 2.17 16.17 -9.50
N ASN A 6 2.96 17.10 -10.05
CA ASN A 6 3.85 17.95 -9.25
C ASN A 6 3.09 18.83 -8.25
N VAL A 7 1.95 19.40 -8.67
CA VAL A 7 1.10 20.21 -7.79
C VAL A 7 0.55 19.37 -6.65
N GLU A 8 0.07 18.17 -6.92
CA GLU A 8 -0.45 17.26 -5.89
C GLU A 8 0.64 16.82 -4.90
N LEU A 9 1.82 16.44 -5.39
CA LEU A 9 2.95 16.12 -4.53
C LEU A 9 3.37 17.31 -3.66
N PHE A 10 3.36 18.52 -4.22
CA PHE A 10 3.66 19.74 -3.47
C PHE A 10 2.62 20.03 -2.38
N LYS A 11 1.32 19.85 -2.67
CA LYS A 11 0.26 19.95 -1.66
C LYS A 11 0.49 18.96 -0.53
N MET A 12 0.81 17.71 -0.86
CA MET A 12 1.07 16.68 0.14
C MET A 12 2.30 16.99 1.01
N TRP A 13 3.35 17.54 0.39
CA TRP A 13 4.54 18.03 1.09
C TRP A 13 4.19 19.12 2.10
N LYS A 14 3.43 20.14 1.69
CA LYS A 14 2.99 21.23 2.58
C LYS A 14 2.11 20.73 3.72
N ARG A 15 1.29 19.70 3.50
CA ARG A 15 0.48 19.03 4.53
C ARG A 15 1.27 18.10 5.45
N LYS A 16 2.61 18.04 5.32
CA LYS A 16 3.52 17.22 6.15
C LYS A 16 3.23 15.71 6.07
N ILE A 17 2.56 15.23 5.01
CA ILE A 17 2.25 13.81 4.84
C ILE A 17 3.53 12.98 4.79
N PHE A 18 4.58 13.49 4.14
CA PHE A 18 5.89 12.84 4.07
C PHE A 18 6.56 12.65 5.44
N ILE A 19 6.27 13.50 6.43
CA ILE A 19 6.77 13.31 7.79
C ILE A 19 6.09 12.10 8.44
N GLY A 20 4.77 11.96 8.28
CA GLY A 20 4.03 10.79 8.75
C GLY A 20 4.51 9.50 8.09
N ILE A 21 4.72 9.52 6.78
CA ILE A 21 5.31 8.42 6.01
C ILE A 21 6.69 8.05 6.55
N PHE A 22 7.57 9.04 6.74
CA PHE A 22 8.90 8.81 7.27
C PHE A 22 8.85 8.17 8.67
N LEU A 23 8.03 8.71 9.59
CA LEU A 23 7.86 8.16 10.93
C LEU A 23 7.35 6.72 10.90
N LEU A 24 6.38 6.41 10.04
CA LEU A 24 5.85 5.06 9.86
C LEU A 24 6.89 4.10 9.26
N SER A 25 7.72 4.57 8.32
CA SER A 25 8.81 3.76 7.77
C SER A 25 9.91 3.45 8.80
N ASN A 26 10.02 4.23 9.87
CA ASN A 26 10.94 3.97 10.98
C ASN A 26 10.39 2.88 11.95
N PHE A 27 9.21 2.31 11.71
CA PHE A 27 8.62 1.30 12.60
C PHE A 27 9.54 0.09 12.82
N SER A 28 10.30 -0.32 11.80
CA SER A 28 11.27 -1.42 11.89
C SER A 28 12.43 -1.14 12.85
N LEU A 29 12.71 0.14 13.19
CA LEU A 29 13.71 0.51 14.19
C LEU A 29 13.32 -0.06 15.56
N VAL A 30 12.06 0.05 15.96
CA VAL A 30 11.58 -0.42 17.28
C VAL A 30 11.80 -1.93 17.41
N TYR A 31 11.47 -2.69 16.37
CA TYR A 31 11.71 -4.13 16.34
C TYR A 31 13.21 -4.45 16.36
N SER A 32 14.02 -3.76 15.56
CA SER A 32 15.47 -3.99 15.52
C SER A 32 16.15 -3.72 16.87
N LEU A 33 15.74 -2.67 17.59
CA LEU A 33 16.24 -2.35 18.93
C LEU A 33 15.79 -3.41 19.93
N GLY A 34 14.54 -3.85 19.85
CA GLY A 34 14.02 -4.88 20.75
C GLY A 34 14.73 -6.23 20.60
N ILE A 35 15.13 -6.59 19.37
CA ILE A 35 15.98 -7.76 19.12
C ILE A 35 17.38 -7.56 19.72
N TYR A 36 17.97 -6.38 19.51
CA TYR A 36 19.31 -6.08 20.00
C TYR A 36 19.39 -6.08 21.54
N PHE A 37 18.38 -5.52 22.21
CA PHE A 37 18.29 -5.45 23.67
C PHE A 37 17.62 -6.68 24.32
N ASN A 38 17.19 -7.67 23.54
CA ASN A 38 16.48 -8.87 24.01
C ASN A 38 15.23 -8.55 24.86
N TRP A 39 14.32 -7.72 24.34
CA TRP A 39 13.06 -7.43 25.01
C TRP A 39 12.19 -8.68 25.14
N SER A 40 11.61 -8.90 26.33
CA SER A 40 10.86 -10.13 26.68
C SER A 40 9.58 -10.37 25.86
N PHE A 41 9.07 -9.36 25.16
CA PHE A 41 7.87 -9.46 24.34
C PHE A 41 8.15 -9.65 22.84
N ILE A 42 9.42 -9.65 22.42
CA ILE A 42 9.81 -9.94 21.04
C ILE A 42 10.41 -11.33 21.02
N ASP A 43 9.57 -12.31 20.70
CA ASP A 43 10.00 -13.68 20.48
C ASP A 43 10.22 -13.92 18.98
N ILE A 44 11.41 -14.39 18.63
CA ILE A 44 11.76 -14.71 17.25
C ILE A 44 12.15 -16.17 17.21
N ASN A 45 11.25 -16.96 16.65
CA ASN A 45 11.50 -18.36 16.36
C ASN A 45 12.30 -18.47 15.06
N GLY A 46 13.62 -18.53 15.19
CA GLY A 46 14.54 -18.78 14.09
C GLY A 46 15.57 -17.67 13.87
N LYS A 47 16.36 -17.81 12.81
CA LYS A 47 17.30 -16.77 12.39
C LYS A 47 16.74 -15.98 11.20
N LEU A 48 17.02 -14.68 11.19
CA LEU A 48 16.53 -13.76 10.18
C LEU A 48 17.69 -13.30 9.29
N ASP A 49 17.43 -13.32 7.98
CA ASP A 49 18.24 -12.67 6.95
C ASP A 49 17.74 -11.25 6.65
N LEU A 50 18.55 -10.47 5.94
CA LEU A 50 18.22 -9.09 5.54
C LEU A 50 16.89 -9.01 4.78
N ILE A 51 16.70 -9.88 3.77
CA ILE A 51 15.48 -9.86 2.93
C ILE A 51 14.28 -10.31 3.75
N SER A 52 14.44 -11.38 4.54
CA SER A 52 13.39 -11.92 5.41
C SER A 52 12.96 -10.90 6.46
N PHE A 53 13.90 -10.15 7.05
CA PHE A 53 13.59 -9.09 8.01
C PHE A 53 12.82 -7.94 7.36
N SER A 54 13.32 -7.39 6.25
CA SER A 54 12.68 -6.26 5.57
C SER A 54 11.27 -6.59 5.04
N THR A 55 11.09 -7.78 4.46
CA THR A 55 9.78 -8.24 3.99
C THR A 55 8.83 -8.57 5.14
N SER A 56 9.32 -9.13 6.25
CA SER A 56 8.51 -9.35 7.46
C SER A 56 8.05 -8.03 8.09
N MET A 57 8.91 -7.01 8.15
CA MET A 57 8.53 -5.69 8.68
C MET A 57 7.47 -5.02 7.80
N TRP A 58 7.57 -5.17 6.47
CA TRP A 58 6.52 -4.73 5.55
C TRP A 58 5.21 -5.49 5.76
N ALA A 59 5.26 -6.82 5.85
CA ALA A 59 4.09 -7.66 6.08
C ALA A 59 3.42 -7.32 7.43
N LEU A 60 4.20 -7.03 8.46
CA LEU A 60 3.69 -6.61 9.77
C LEU A 60 2.96 -5.27 9.69
N LEU A 61 3.52 -4.28 9.00
CA LEU A 61 2.83 -3.00 8.77
C LEU A 61 1.52 -3.19 8.00
N MET A 62 1.51 -4.08 7.01
CA MET A 62 0.30 -4.45 6.27
C MET A 62 -0.74 -5.13 7.18
N MET A 63 -0.31 -6.03 8.06
CA MET A 63 -1.16 -6.72 9.03
C MET A 63 -1.81 -5.75 10.02
N LEU A 64 -1.10 -4.72 10.46
CA LEU A 64 -1.65 -3.67 11.32
C LEU A 64 -2.70 -2.79 10.60
N GLY A 65 -2.82 -2.88 9.28
CA GLY A 65 -3.76 -2.08 8.49
C GLY A 65 -3.43 -0.59 8.42
N ILE A 66 -2.30 -0.15 8.99
CA ILE A 66 -1.91 1.27 9.03
C ILE A 66 -1.74 1.84 7.61
N PRO A 67 -0.99 1.19 6.69
CA PRO A 67 -0.87 1.66 5.32
C PRO A 67 -2.24 1.73 4.62
N LEU A 68 -3.11 0.74 4.85
CA LEU A 68 -4.44 0.71 4.26
C LEU A 68 -5.26 1.93 4.68
N VAL A 69 -5.36 2.22 5.98
CA VAL A 69 -6.10 3.38 6.49
C VAL A 69 -5.51 4.68 5.96
N LEU A 70 -4.19 4.84 6.04
CA LEU A 70 -3.51 6.07 5.66
C LEU A 70 -3.71 6.38 4.17
N PHE A 71 -3.42 5.41 3.30
CA PHE A 71 -3.49 5.64 1.86
C PHE A 71 -4.93 5.73 1.34
N THR A 72 -5.88 4.98 1.91
CA THR A 72 -7.30 5.14 1.55
C THR A 72 -7.86 6.49 1.99
N PHE A 73 -7.44 7.01 3.16
CA PHE A 73 -7.82 8.34 3.62
C PHE A 73 -7.25 9.44 2.74
N LEU A 74 -5.96 9.36 2.39
CA LEU A 74 -5.33 10.30 1.47
C LEU A 74 -6.00 10.28 0.09
N ALA A 75 -6.30 9.09 -0.41
CA ALA A 75 -6.97 8.89 -1.70
C ALA A 75 -8.38 9.45 -1.74
N ALA A 76 -9.18 9.14 -0.73
CA ALA A 76 -10.51 9.68 -0.61
C ALA A 76 -10.48 11.21 -0.44
N GLY A 77 -9.53 11.75 0.34
CA GLY A 77 -9.37 13.18 0.58
C GLY A 77 -9.02 14.00 -0.66
N ILE A 78 -8.10 13.50 -1.49
CA ILE A 78 -7.63 14.23 -2.68
C ILE A 78 -8.70 14.32 -3.77
N LEU A 79 -9.59 13.32 -3.84
CA LEU A 79 -10.66 13.34 -4.83
C LEU A 79 -11.99 13.77 -4.23
N GLY A 80 -12.57 12.97 -3.35
CA GLY A 80 -13.87 13.26 -2.73
C GLY A 80 -13.87 14.52 -1.87
N GLY A 81 -12.78 14.78 -1.15
CA GLY A 81 -12.64 16.00 -0.33
C GLY A 81 -12.55 17.27 -1.18
N GLU A 82 -11.74 17.25 -2.23
CA GLU A 82 -11.64 18.42 -3.12
C GLU A 82 -12.91 18.64 -3.96
N ILE A 83 -13.67 17.58 -4.25
CA ILE A 83 -15.01 17.69 -4.85
C ILE A 83 -16.00 18.33 -3.87
N SER A 84 -16.01 17.92 -2.59
CA SER A 84 -16.90 18.54 -1.59
C SER A 84 -16.56 20.00 -1.32
N ASP A 85 -15.27 20.35 -1.39
CA ASP A 85 -14.79 21.71 -1.11
C ASP A 85 -14.86 22.62 -2.35
N GLY A 86 -15.34 22.13 -3.49
CA GLY A 86 -15.43 22.87 -4.76
C GLY A 86 -14.08 23.16 -5.45
N GLN A 87 -12.96 22.76 -4.84
CA GLN A 87 -11.60 22.95 -5.39
C GLN A 87 -11.42 22.20 -6.70
N PHE A 88 -12.03 21.02 -6.82
CA PHE A 88 -11.94 20.19 -8.02
C PHE A 88 -12.49 20.89 -9.28
N MET A 89 -13.57 21.65 -9.14
CA MET A 89 -14.18 22.42 -10.24
C MET A 89 -13.24 23.54 -10.73
N LEU A 90 -12.58 24.24 -9.80
CA LEU A 90 -11.59 25.27 -10.13
C LEU A 90 -10.38 24.66 -10.86
N GLU A 91 -9.96 23.45 -10.51
CA GLU A 91 -8.85 22.78 -11.18
C GLU A 91 -9.21 22.29 -12.58
N ILE A 92 -10.45 21.81 -12.81
CA ILE A 92 -10.91 21.44 -14.15
C ILE A 92 -10.83 22.63 -15.11
N THR A 93 -11.18 23.85 -14.68
CA THR A 93 -11.11 25.03 -15.58
C THR A 93 -9.68 25.32 -16.07
N ARG A 94 -8.66 24.91 -15.31
CA ARG A 94 -7.24 25.06 -15.67
C ARG A 94 -6.68 23.86 -16.43
N VAL A 95 -7.35 22.71 -16.37
CA VAL A 95 -6.86 21.45 -16.94
C VAL A 95 -7.78 21.00 -18.07
N LYS A 96 -7.21 20.82 -19.26
CA LYS A 96 -7.93 20.49 -20.51
C LYS A 96 -8.84 19.24 -20.46
N SER A 97 -8.71 18.35 -19.48
CA SER A 97 -9.58 17.17 -19.36
C SER A 97 -9.70 16.58 -17.95
N ILE A 98 -10.93 16.17 -17.59
CA ILE A 98 -11.24 15.42 -16.36
C ILE A 98 -10.39 14.15 -16.25
N LYS A 99 -10.22 13.42 -17.37
CA LYS A 99 -9.40 12.20 -17.40
C LYS A 99 -7.96 12.48 -16.97
N SER A 100 -7.34 13.55 -17.47
CA SER A 100 -5.96 13.89 -17.07
C SER A 100 -5.86 14.34 -15.62
N LEU A 101 -6.89 14.98 -15.08
CA LEU A 101 -6.91 15.42 -13.70
C LEU A 101 -7.01 14.23 -12.73
N VAL A 102 -7.98 13.34 -12.98
CA VAL A 102 -8.20 12.14 -12.17
C VAL A 102 -6.99 11.20 -12.22
N LEU A 103 -6.44 10.94 -13.42
CA LEU A 103 -5.23 10.12 -13.55
C LEU A 103 -4.02 10.78 -12.89
N GLY A 104 -3.87 12.10 -13.00
CA GLY A 104 -2.79 12.83 -12.32
C GLY A 104 -2.84 12.64 -10.81
N LYS A 105 -4.01 12.84 -10.20
CA LYS A 105 -4.22 12.63 -8.76
C LYS A 105 -3.96 11.19 -8.34
N PHE A 106 -4.46 10.21 -9.11
CA PHE A 106 -4.22 8.80 -8.84
C PHE A 106 -2.73 8.46 -8.89
N ILE A 107 -2.02 8.88 -9.94
CA ILE A 107 -0.58 8.63 -10.11
C ILE A 107 0.22 9.26 -8.96
N SER A 108 -0.10 10.48 -8.53
CA SER A 108 0.57 11.11 -7.39
C SER A 108 0.49 10.27 -6.12
N ILE A 109 -0.67 9.67 -5.82
CA ILE A 109 -0.83 8.83 -4.63
C ILE A 109 -0.06 7.53 -4.78
N VAL A 110 -0.07 6.93 -5.98
CA VAL A 110 0.73 5.75 -6.28
C VAL A 110 2.22 6.04 -6.13
N GLU A 111 2.72 7.20 -6.57
CA GLU A 111 4.12 7.61 -6.39
C GLU A 111 4.48 7.77 -4.91
N VAL A 112 3.60 8.35 -4.11
CA VAL A 112 3.80 8.44 -2.65
C VAL A 112 3.79 7.07 -1.98
N LEU A 113 2.91 6.16 -2.40
CA LEU A 113 2.88 4.78 -1.91
C LEU A 113 4.16 4.02 -2.26
N LEU A 114 4.64 4.14 -3.51
CA LEU A 114 5.89 3.52 -3.93
C LEU A 114 7.08 4.09 -3.15
N SER A 115 7.10 5.40 -2.92
CA SER A 115 8.12 6.05 -2.11
C SER A 115 8.11 5.53 -0.67
N PHE A 116 6.93 5.34 -0.07
CA PHE A 116 6.77 4.74 1.25
C PHE A 116 7.32 3.31 1.32
N TYR A 117 6.97 2.48 0.33
CA TYR A 117 7.44 1.10 0.25
C TYR A 117 8.95 1.01 0.12
N ILE A 118 9.54 1.79 -0.79
CA ILE A 118 11.00 1.82 -1.01
C ILE A 118 11.72 2.32 0.24
N LEU A 119 11.22 3.40 0.85
CA LEU A 119 11.80 3.95 2.08
C LEU A 119 11.76 2.93 3.23
N ASN A 120 10.66 2.22 3.38
CA ASN A 120 10.49 1.19 4.40
C ASN A 120 11.47 0.02 4.18
N MET A 121 11.58 -0.48 2.95
CA MET A 121 12.54 -1.53 2.62
C MET A 121 13.99 -1.09 2.87
N ALA A 122 14.33 0.15 2.52
CA ALA A 122 15.66 0.72 2.74
C ALA A 122 15.99 0.86 4.23
N LEU A 123 15.09 1.46 5.03
CA LEU A 123 15.29 1.64 6.46
C LEU A 123 15.32 0.31 7.21
N SER A 124 14.41 -0.62 6.89
CA SER A 124 14.41 -1.96 7.50
C SER A 124 15.69 -2.72 7.22
N SER A 125 16.23 -2.62 5.99
CA SER A 125 17.52 -3.23 5.64
C SER A 125 18.69 -2.57 6.38
N LEU A 126 18.66 -1.23 6.54
CA LEU A 126 19.66 -0.49 7.30
C LEU A 126 19.65 -0.93 8.77
N TYR A 127 18.49 -1.00 9.41
CA TYR A 127 18.38 -1.41 10.80
C TYR A 127 18.75 -2.87 11.02
N TYR A 128 18.47 -3.74 10.05
CA TYR A 128 18.99 -5.10 10.08
C TYR A 128 20.52 -5.10 10.15
N ILE A 129 21.20 -4.38 9.26
CA ILE A 129 22.67 -4.32 9.20
C ILE A 129 23.26 -3.77 10.51
N VAL A 130 22.66 -2.72 11.07
CA VAL A 130 23.19 -2.03 12.26
C VAL A 130 22.95 -2.83 13.54
N PHE A 131 21.74 -3.37 13.74
CA PHE A 131 21.33 -3.95 15.02
C PHE A 131 21.15 -5.46 14.98
N VAL A 132 20.46 -5.99 13.98
CA VAL A 132 20.03 -7.40 13.96
C VAL A 132 21.13 -8.35 13.49
N ALA A 133 21.93 -7.95 12.50
CA ALA A 133 22.98 -8.78 11.90
C ALA A 133 24.05 -9.23 12.90
N ARG A 134 24.24 -8.49 14.00
CA ARG A 134 25.19 -8.79 15.09
C ARG A 134 24.54 -9.45 16.30
N SER A 135 23.21 -9.61 16.29
CA SER A 135 22.46 -10.26 17.36
C SER A 135 22.47 -11.78 17.22
N LYS A 136 22.07 -12.49 18.27
CA LYS A 136 21.96 -13.97 18.29
C LYS A 136 21.01 -14.52 17.20
N ASN A 137 20.08 -13.68 16.74
CA ASN A 137 19.00 -14.07 15.83
C ASN A 137 19.28 -13.61 14.39
N GLY A 138 20.41 -12.95 14.12
CA GLY A 138 20.83 -12.59 12.77
C GLY A 138 21.68 -13.67 12.11
N LEU A 139 21.52 -13.85 10.79
CA LEU A 139 22.38 -14.71 9.97
C LEU A 139 23.67 -14.01 9.48
N GLY A 140 23.90 -12.77 9.93
CA GLY A 140 25.01 -11.94 9.49
C GLY A 140 24.69 -11.18 8.18
N ILE A 141 25.73 -10.67 7.53
CA ILE A 141 25.65 -9.92 6.26
C ILE A 141 25.98 -10.86 5.11
N SER A 142 25.20 -11.93 4.94
CA SER A 142 25.31 -12.82 3.77
C SER A 142 24.21 -12.52 2.77
N TRP A 143 24.61 -12.24 1.53
CA TRP A 143 23.70 -12.02 0.40
C TRP A 143 23.48 -13.34 -0.35
N ASN A 144 22.91 -14.35 0.31
CA ASN A 144 22.49 -15.56 -0.40
C ASN A 144 21.06 -15.37 -0.88
N ILE A 145 20.86 -15.15 -2.18
CA ILE A 145 19.53 -15.02 -2.76
C ILE A 145 19.07 -16.41 -3.20
N GLU A 146 18.51 -17.15 -2.26
CA GLU A 146 17.78 -18.39 -2.55
C GLU A 146 16.39 -18.09 -3.14
N SER A 147 15.77 -19.08 -3.79
CA SER A 147 14.43 -18.99 -4.38
C SER A 147 13.36 -18.56 -3.37
N TYR A 148 13.56 -18.86 -2.09
CA TYR A 148 12.69 -18.39 -1.01
C TYR A 148 12.64 -16.85 -0.90
N HIS A 149 13.78 -16.18 -1.02
CA HIS A 149 13.84 -14.72 -0.89
C HIS A 149 13.18 -14.00 -2.06
N SER A 150 13.26 -14.56 -3.27
CA SER A 150 12.55 -13.99 -4.43
C SER A 150 11.03 -14.12 -4.26
N HIS A 151 10.54 -15.21 -3.66
CA HIS A 151 9.13 -15.37 -3.34
C HIS A 151 8.65 -14.31 -2.33
N LEU A 152 9.41 -14.08 -1.24
CA LEU A 152 9.07 -13.05 -0.25
C LEU A 152 8.98 -11.64 -0.85
N LEU A 153 9.91 -11.28 -1.74
CA LEU A 153 9.90 -10.00 -2.44
C LEU A 153 8.70 -9.88 -3.40
N LEU A 154 8.33 -10.95 -4.09
CA LEU A 154 7.17 -10.94 -4.98
C LEU A 154 5.86 -10.78 -4.20
N VAL A 155 5.75 -11.45 -3.04
CA VAL A 155 4.62 -11.29 -2.12
C VAL A 155 4.52 -9.85 -1.60
N SER A 156 5.64 -9.23 -1.23
CA SER A 156 5.63 -7.83 -0.76
C SER A 156 5.19 -6.86 -1.86
N VAL A 157 5.62 -7.08 -3.10
CA VAL A 157 5.17 -6.30 -4.27
C VAL A 157 3.67 -6.51 -4.56
N CYS A 158 3.17 -7.74 -4.43
CA CYS A 158 1.73 -8.00 -4.52
C CYS A 158 0.94 -7.21 -3.49
N GLY A 159 1.50 -7.03 -2.28
CA GLY A 159 0.88 -6.19 -1.26
C GLY A 159 0.83 -4.70 -1.60
N VAL A 160 1.82 -4.18 -2.31
CA VAL A 160 1.75 -2.82 -2.84
C VAL A 160 0.63 -2.70 -3.88
N LEU A 161 0.52 -3.65 -4.81
CA LEU A 161 -0.57 -3.67 -5.80
C LEU A 161 -1.95 -3.77 -5.14
N PHE A 162 -2.06 -4.56 -4.08
CA PHE A 162 -3.28 -4.68 -3.31
C PHE A 162 -3.67 -3.34 -2.63
N LEU A 163 -2.71 -2.59 -2.09
CA LEU A 163 -2.97 -1.23 -1.60
C LEU A 163 -3.42 -0.28 -2.72
N ILE A 164 -2.83 -0.38 -3.91
CA ILE A 164 -3.27 0.41 -5.08
C ILE A 164 -4.73 0.12 -5.42
N LEU A 165 -5.15 -1.15 -5.36
CA LEU A 165 -6.55 -1.52 -5.55
C LEU A 165 -7.46 -0.82 -4.52
N PHE A 166 -7.10 -0.83 -3.24
CA PHE A 166 -7.88 -0.15 -2.20
C PHE A 166 -7.89 1.36 -2.33
N ILE A 167 -6.78 1.97 -2.77
CA ILE A 167 -6.72 3.38 -3.15
C ILE A 167 -7.74 3.68 -4.25
N SER A 168 -7.79 2.86 -5.31
CA SER A 168 -8.76 3.03 -6.40
C SER A 168 -10.21 2.91 -5.93
N ILE A 169 -10.51 1.94 -5.06
CA ILE A 169 -11.84 1.76 -4.46
C ILE A 169 -12.22 2.97 -3.61
N ALA A 170 -11.30 3.44 -2.74
CA ALA A 170 -11.53 4.59 -1.89
C ALA A 170 -11.79 5.86 -2.72
N MET A 171 -10.99 6.11 -3.77
CA MET A 171 -11.22 7.25 -4.67
C MET A 171 -12.61 7.15 -5.33
N LEU A 172 -12.95 5.99 -5.90
CA LEU A 172 -14.23 5.78 -6.58
C LEU A 172 -15.43 6.09 -5.66
N VAL A 173 -15.42 5.54 -4.44
CA VAL A 173 -16.52 5.73 -3.48
C VAL A 173 -16.55 7.17 -2.97
N SER A 174 -15.40 7.80 -2.80
CA SER A 174 -15.29 9.18 -2.29
C SER A 174 -15.96 10.21 -3.20
N VAL A 175 -16.02 9.95 -4.52
CA VAL A 175 -16.70 10.81 -5.49
C VAL A 175 -18.16 11.04 -5.08
N ASN A 176 -18.85 10.01 -4.59
CA ASN A 176 -20.28 10.07 -4.30
C ASN A 176 -20.63 10.18 -2.82
N PHE A 177 -19.88 9.51 -1.94
CA PHE A 177 -20.26 9.33 -0.56
C PHE A 177 -19.39 10.13 0.44
N GLY A 178 -18.45 10.92 -0.08
CA GLY A 178 -17.52 11.70 0.74
C GLY A 178 -16.36 10.88 1.31
N THR A 179 -15.42 11.57 1.93
CA THR A 179 -14.11 11.02 2.35
C THR A 179 -14.24 9.95 3.43
N PHE A 180 -14.93 10.27 4.52
CA PHE A 180 -15.06 9.39 5.68
C PHE A 180 -15.76 8.06 5.35
N ARG A 181 -16.87 8.12 4.60
CA ARG A 181 -17.62 6.92 4.20
C ARG A 181 -16.83 6.03 3.25
N ALA A 182 -16.01 6.63 2.38
CA ALA A 182 -15.14 5.88 1.48
C ALA A 182 -14.08 5.07 2.23
N VAL A 183 -13.46 5.66 3.26
CA VAL A 183 -12.48 4.95 4.10
C VAL A 183 -13.13 3.80 4.87
N LEU A 184 -14.28 4.05 5.50
CA LEU A 184 -15.01 3.00 6.22
C LEU A 184 -15.43 1.84 5.32
N LEU A 185 -15.87 2.14 4.09
CA LEU A 185 -16.25 1.11 3.13
C LEU A 185 -15.02 0.31 2.68
N SER A 186 -13.91 0.98 2.35
CA SER A 186 -12.66 0.30 2.00
C SER A 186 -12.18 -0.62 3.12
N LEU A 187 -12.25 -0.19 4.39
CA LEU A 187 -11.90 -1.04 5.53
C LEU A 187 -12.86 -2.22 5.69
N SER A 188 -14.17 -1.99 5.55
CA SER A 188 -15.18 -3.04 5.59
C SER A 188 -14.94 -4.10 4.50
N VAL A 189 -14.60 -3.67 3.28
CA VAL A 189 -14.27 -4.56 2.17
C VAL A 189 -13.00 -5.37 2.47
N TYR A 190 -11.96 -4.75 3.02
CA TYR A 190 -10.74 -5.46 3.43
C TYR A 190 -11.03 -6.55 4.47
N VAL A 191 -11.76 -6.21 5.53
CA VAL A 191 -12.14 -7.16 6.59
C VAL A 191 -12.99 -8.29 6.02
N PHE A 192 -13.97 -7.96 5.16
CA PHE A 192 -14.80 -8.95 4.48
C PHE A 192 -13.95 -9.91 3.63
N LEU A 193 -13.02 -9.38 2.82
CA LEU A 193 -12.11 -10.21 2.03
C LEU A 193 -11.23 -11.11 2.90
N LYS A 194 -10.77 -10.62 4.06
CA LYS A 194 -10.02 -11.45 5.03
C LYS A 194 -10.87 -12.60 5.56
N PHE A 195 -12.15 -12.38 5.89
CA PHE A 195 -13.06 -13.47 6.28
C PHE A 195 -13.31 -14.46 5.15
N VAL A 196 -13.55 -13.99 3.93
CA VAL A 196 -13.78 -14.88 2.77
C VAL A 196 -12.51 -15.66 2.44
N SER A 197 -11.32 -15.10 2.70
CA SER A 197 -10.05 -15.80 2.48
C SER A 197 -9.84 -17.02 3.38
N SER A 198 -10.58 -17.12 4.49
CA SER A 198 -10.60 -18.33 5.32
C SER A 198 -11.31 -19.53 4.64
N ILE A 199 -12.07 -19.30 3.56
CA ILE A 199 -12.76 -20.37 2.82
C ILE A 199 -11.80 -20.99 1.81
N GLU A 200 -11.44 -22.24 2.04
CA GLU A 200 -10.38 -22.93 1.28
C GLU A 200 -10.61 -23.02 -0.23
N ALA A 201 -11.87 -23.15 -0.64
CA ALA A 201 -12.26 -23.33 -2.05
C ALA A 201 -12.12 -22.05 -2.88
N ILE A 202 -12.29 -20.87 -2.26
CA ILE A 202 -12.41 -19.59 -2.99
C ILE A 202 -11.16 -18.72 -2.80
N ARG A 203 -10.34 -19.00 -1.77
CA ARG A 203 -9.21 -18.15 -1.39
C ARG A 203 -8.26 -17.79 -2.53
N LYS A 204 -7.94 -18.74 -3.42
CA LYS A 204 -7.01 -18.52 -4.56
C LYS A 204 -7.57 -17.56 -5.63
N LEU A 205 -8.90 -17.41 -5.69
CA LEU A 205 -9.60 -16.54 -6.63
C LEU A 205 -9.71 -15.09 -6.14
N LEU A 206 -9.60 -14.86 -4.83
CA LEU A 206 -9.76 -13.53 -4.24
C LEU A 206 -8.62 -12.60 -4.67
N PRO A 207 -8.92 -11.33 -5.02
CA PRO A 207 -7.88 -10.35 -5.26
C PRO A 207 -7.08 -10.14 -3.97
N GLY A 208 -5.74 -10.19 -4.06
CA GLY A 208 -4.87 -10.04 -2.91
C GLY A 208 -4.67 -11.31 -2.08
N TYR A 209 -4.83 -12.50 -2.70
CA TYR A 209 -4.54 -13.80 -2.07
C TYR A 209 -3.24 -13.78 -1.25
N TYR A 210 -2.14 -13.32 -1.86
CA TYR A 210 -0.81 -13.27 -1.24
C TYR A 210 -0.69 -12.34 -0.03
N THR A 211 -1.64 -11.43 0.16
CA THR A 211 -1.68 -10.52 1.32
C THR A 211 -2.74 -10.86 2.35
N LEU A 212 -3.75 -11.63 1.93
CA LEU A 212 -4.85 -12.02 2.81
C LEU A 212 -4.55 -13.32 3.55
N ILE A 213 -3.63 -14.15 3.07
CA ILE A 213 -3.25 -15.41 3.70
C ILE A 213 -1.76 -15.39 4.01
N ASP A 214 -1.38 -15.95 5.15
CA ASP A 214 0.01 -15.99 5.60
C ASP A 214 0.74 -17.25 5.08
N ASP A 215 0.01 -18.37 4.92
CA ASP A 215 0.52 -19.64 4.39
C ASP A 215 0.09 -19.83 2.92
N ASN A 216 0.78 -19.11 2.03
CA ASN A 216 0.43 -19.06 0.62
C ASN A 216 1.16 -20.12 -0.21
N ASP A 217 0.41 -20.86 -1.03
CA ASP A 217 0.99 -21.71 -2.06
C ASP A 217 1.58 -20.83 -3.17
N PHE A 218 2.90 -20.70 -3.21
CA PHE A 218 3.55 -19.95 -4.28
C PHE A 218 3.51 -20.75 -5.59
N SER A 219 2.84 -20.19 -6.60
CA SER A 219 2.78 -20.73 -7.95
C SER A 219 2.77 -19.58 -8.95
N GLY A 220 3.60 -19.66 -9.98
CA GLY A 220 3.71 -18.61 -11.00
C GLY A 220 2.38 -18.35 -11.74
N LEU A 221 1.54 -19.37 -11.90
CA LEU A 221 0.21 -19.22 -12.52
C LEU A 221 -0.74 -18.42 -11.63
N ILE A 222 -0.72 -18.68 -10.32
CA ILE A 222 -1.55 -17.94 -9.34
C ILE A 222 -1.07 -16.49 -9.27
N LEU A 223 0.25 -16.26 -9.28
CA LEU A 223 0.82 -14.92 -9.34
C LEU A 223 0.34 -14.14 -10.56
N LEU A 224 0.43 -14.72 -11.75
CA LEU A 224 -0.01 -14.06 -12.98
C LEU A 224 -1.52 -13.77 -12.97
N TYR A 225 -2.33 -14.71 -12.47
CA TYR A 225 -3.76 -14.49 -12.27
C TYR A 225 -4.04 -13.32 -11.31
N GLN A 226 -3.34 -13.27 -10.17
CA GLN A 226 -3.48 -12.20 -9.18
C GLN A 226 -3.10 -10.83 -9.72
N LEU A 227 -2.01 -10.73 -10.48
CA LEU A 227 -1.60 -9.49 -11.15
C LEU A 227 -2.65 -9.02 -12.15
N LEU A 228 -3.18 -9.94 -12.96
CA LEU A 228 -4.21 -9.63 -13.96
C LEU A 228 -5.51 -9.18 -13.30
N ILE A 229 -6.05 -9.92 -12.33
CA ILE A 229 -7.34 -9.59 -11.70
C ILE A 229 -7.26 -8.24 -10.98
N MET A 230 -6.19 -7.98 -10.23
CA MET A 230 -6.00 -6.68 -9.55
C MET A 230 -5.84 -5.55 -10.57
N GLY A 231 -5.05 -5.75 -11.64
CA GLY A 231 -4.89 -4.77 -12.70
C GLY A 231 -6.20 -4.41 -13.41
N ILE A 232 -7.02 -5.42 -13.72
CA ILE A 232 -8.34 -5.25 -14.33
C ILE A 232 -9.27 -4.48 -13.38
N MET A 233 -9.33 -4.86 -12.10
CA MET A 233 -10.16 -4.18 -11.10
C MET A 233 -9.76 -2.70 -10.93
N ILE A 234 -8.46 -2.40 -10.88
CA ILE A 234 -7.96 -1.02 -10.85
C ILE A 234 -8.39 -0.25 -12.10
N GLY A 235 -8.22 -0.84 -13.29
CA GLY A 235 -8.62 -0.22 -14.56
C GLY A 235 -10.11 0.08 -14.63
N ILE A 236 -10.95 -0.86 -14.19
CA ILE A 236 -12.41 -0.69 -14.10
C ILE A 236 -12.74 0.42 -13.11
N ALA A 237 -12.16 0.41 -11.91
CA ALA A 237 -12.41 1.43 -10.89
C ALA A 237 -12.10 2.84 -11.41
N ILE A 238 -10.97 3.02 -12.10
CA ILE A 238 -10.59 4.30 -12.71
C ILE A 238 -11.57 4.70 -13.82
N CYS A 239 -11.98 3.78 -14.68
CA CYS A 239 -12.92 4.05 -15.76
C CYS A 239 -14.29 4.49 -15.22
N VAL A 240 -14.83 3.75 -14.24
CA VAL A 240 -16.09 4.07 -13.58
C VAL A 240 -16.00 5.41 -12.87
N MET A 241 -14.88 5.69 -12.19
CA MET A 241 -14.62 6.96 -11.50
C MET A 241 -14.65 8.16 -12.47
N ILE A 242 -13.96 8.06 -13.62
CA ILE A 242 -13.97 9.11 -14.65
C ILE A 242 -15.38 9.34 -15.18
N ASN A 243 -16.13 8.28 -15.43
CA ASN A 243 -17.51 8.38 -15.92
C ASN A 243 -18.46 8.96 -14.87
N ALA A 244 -18.29 8.61 -13.60
CA ALA A 244 -19.08 9.16 -12.49
C ALA A 244 -18.87 10.67 -12.35
N ILE A 245 -17.64 11.15 -12.49
CA ILE A 245 -17.33 12.59 -12.42
C ILE A 245 -17.88 13.33 -13.64
N LYS A 246 -17.77 12.76 -14.85
CA LYS A 246 -18.34 13.37 -16.06
C LYS A 246 -19.86 13.55 -16.00
N LYS A 247 -20.57 12.61 -15.36
CA LYS A 247 -22.04 12.67 -15.21
C LYS A 247 -22.50 13.68 -14.17
N ARG A 248 -21.60 14.24 -13.36
CA ARG A 248 -21.96 15.14 -12.26
C ARG A 248 -22.18 16.60 -12.68
N ASP A 249 -22.09 16.92 -13.98
CA ASP A 249 -22.22 18.29 -14.52
C ASP A 249 -21.55 19.35 -13.62
N LEU A 250 -20.30 19.05 -13.24
CA LEU A 250 -19.41 19.95 -12.47
C LEU A 250 -18.87 21.08 -13.37
#